data_AF-A0A7K4GNE0-F1
#
_entry.id   AF-A0A7K4GNE0-F1
#
_cell.length_a   1.000
_cell.length_b   1.000
_cell.length_c   1.000
_cell.angle_alpha   90.00
_cell.angle_beta   90.00
_cell.angle_gamma   90.00
#
_symmetry.space_group_name_H-M   'P 1'
#
loop_
_entity.id
_entity.type
_entity.pdbx_description
1 polymer ?
#
loop_
_entity_poly.entity_id
_entity_poly.type
_entity_poly.pdbx_seq_one_letter_code
_entity_poly.pdbx_strand_id
1 'polypeptide(L)'
;MDYKYFRDGLISLSAILFIFSFTFFFSSILLKPYVALEPKERDFIVFVTIVNIIFNIYFLVEALKFEKVFRLEYKHIHKFGKRIGIVTSLYLPHVFIFSSLLFLDLHNLLVMIIWLSLILEALLLGILFKEIYDLLFKKEAERKSEIDQNRKIYLERK
;
A
#
# COMPACT_ATOMS: atom_id res chain seq x y z
N MET A 1 -3.21 11.03 -12.65
CA MET A 1 -3.77 9.72 -13.11
C MET A 1 -5.29 9.82 -12.99
N ASP A 2 -6.08 9.11 -13.80
CA ASP A 2 -7.53 9.14 -13.58
C ASP A 2 -7.85 8.53 -12.19
N TYR A 3 -8.62 9.29 -11.40
CA TYR A 3 -8.90 9.03 -9.99
C TYR A 3 -9.55 7.68 -9.74
N LYS A 4 -10.35 7.19 -10.70
CA LYS A 4 -10.96 5.88 -10.58
C LYS A 4 -9.88 4.79 -10.62
N TYR A 5 -8.94 4.88 -11.55
CA TYR A 5 -7.85 3.91 -11.63
C TYR A 5 -6.92 3.98 -10.43
N PHE A 6 -6.67 5.17 -9.88
CA PHE A 6 -5.85 5.29 -8.67
C PHE A 6 -6.52 4.58 -7.50
N ARG A 7 -7.81 4.87 -7.27
CA ARG A 7 -8.60 4.23 -6.23
C ARG A 7 -8.64 2.72 -6.40
N ASP A 8 -8.97 2.25 -7.59
CA ASP A 8 -9.10 0.82 -7.87
C ASP A 8 -7.76 0.10 -7.71
N GLY A 9 -6.66 0.71 -8.18
CA GLY A 9 -5.30 0.24 -7.97
C GLY A 9 -4.91 0.18 -6.49
N LEU A 10 -5.21 1.24 -5.73
CA LEU A 10 -4.93 1.29 -4.29
C LEU A 10 -5.73 0.24 -3.51
N ILE A 11 -7.02 0.07 -3.81
CA ILE A 11 -7.87 -0.96 -3.17
C ILE A 11 -7.34 -2.36 -3.49
N SER A 12 -7.16 -2.67 -4.78
CA SER A 12 -6.77 -4.01 -5.23
C SER A 12 -5.41 -4.42 -4.68
N LEU A 13 -4.39 -3.58 -4.80
CA LEU A 13 -3.05 -3.89 -4.30
C LEU A 13 -3.03 -4.03 -2.78
N SER A 14 -3.67 -3.11 -2.05
CA SER A 14 -3.71 -3.19 -0.58
C SER A 14 -4.48 -4.42 -0.09
N ALA A 15 -5.55 -4.82 -0.78
CA ALA A 15 -6.30 -6.03 -0.44
C ALA A 15 -5.49 -7.31 -0.71
N ILE A 16 -4.80 -7.40 -1.85
CA ILE A 16 -3.96 -8.57 -2.17
C ILE A 16 -2.79 -8.64 -1.19
N LEU A 17 -2.09 -7.53 -0.93
CA LEU A 17 -1.00 -7.47 0.04
C LEU A 17 -1.46 -7.83 1.45
N PHE A 18 -2.67 -7.40 1.85
CA PHE A 18 -3.28 -7.80 3.11
C PHE A 18 -3.46 -9.32 3.20
N ILE A 19 -4.01 -9.95 2.16
CA ILE A 19 -4.20 -11.41 2.10
C ILE A 19 -2.85 -12.12 2.18
N PHE A 20 -1.87 -11.70 1.38
CA PHE A 20 -0.52 -12.29 1.37
C PHE A 20 0.17 -12.15 2.73
N SER A 21 0.05 -10.98 3.36
CA SER A 21 0.62 -10.74 4.70
C SER A 21 -0.03 -11.63 5.75
N PHE A 22 -1.36 -11.82 5.68
CA PHE A 22 -2.08 -12.73 6.56
C PHE A 22 -1.70 -14.20 6.33
N THR A 23 -1.60 -14.63 5.07
CA THR A 23 -1.15 -15.97 4.73
C THR A 23 0.25 -16.21 5.27
N PHE A 24 1.18 -15.28 5.04
CA PHE A 24 2.56 -15.41 5.50
C PHE A 24 2.66 -15.41 7.03
N PHE A 25 1.88 -14.56 7.71
CA PHE A 25 1.74 -14.57 9.17
C PHE A 25 1.29 -15.94 9.69
N PHE A 26 0.18 -16.49 9.18
CA PHE A 26 -0.32 -17.78 9.63
C PHE A 26 0.62 -18.93 9.28
N SER A 27 1.23 -18.91 8.10
CA SER A 27 2.22 -19.89 7.69
C SER A 27 3.41 -19.92 8.65
N SER A 28 3.88 -18.76 9.12
CA SER A 28 4.99 -18.70 10.09
C SER A 28 4.66 -19.31 11.46
N ILE A 29 3.37 -19.37 11.84
CA ILE A 29 2.91 -19.89 13.14
C ILE A 29 2.51 -21.36 13.03
N LEU A 30 1.71 -21.71 12.02
CA LEU A 30 1.06 -23.03 11.90
C LEU A 30 1.98 -24.10 11.30
N LEU A 31 2.92 -23.72 10.43
CA LEU A 31 3.82 -24.67 9.78
C LEU A 31 5.05 -25.01 10.63
N LYS A 32 5.02 -24.76 11.94
CA LYS A 32 6.10 -25.11 12.87
C LYS A 32 6.67 -26.54 12.72
N PRO A 33 5.90 -27.60 12.43
CA PRO A 33 6.47 -28.93 12.21
C PRO A 33 7.06 -29.16 10.79
N TYR A 34 6.77 -28.28 9.83
CA TYR A 34 7.19 -28.41 8.42
C TYR A 34 8.25 -27.39 8.00
N VAL A 35 8.34 -26.27 8.72
CA VAL A 35 9.30 -25.20 8.49
C VAL A 35 10.07 -25.03 9.79
N ALA A 36 11.33 -25.47 9.79
CA ALA A 36 12.24 -25.38 10.93
C ALA A 36 12.71 -23.92 11.13
N LEU A 37 11.79 -23.03 11.50
CA LEU A 37 12.11 -21.65 11.86
C LEU A 37 12.66 -21.58 13.28
N GLU A 38 13.76 -20.87 13.48
CA GLU A 38 14.17 -20.50 14.81
C GLU A 38 13.13 -19.56 15.45
N PRO A 39 12.93 -19.59 16.78
CA PRO A 39 11.97 -18.71 17.45
C PRO A 39 12.18 -17.22 17.12
N LYS A 40 13.43 -16.77 16.98
CA LYS A 40 13.77 -15.38 16.64
C LYS A 40 13.35 -15.01 15.22
N GLU A 41 13.56 -15.90 14.26
CA GLU A 41 13.19 -15.68 12.85
C GLU A 41 11.68 -15.63 12.70
N ARG A 42 10.97 -16.53 13.38
CA ARG A 42 9.51 -16.51 13.44
C ARG A 42 9.00 -15.20 14.02
N ASP A 43 9.52 -14.78 15.16
CA ASP A 43 9.06 -13.55 15.83
C ASP A 43 9.35 -12.32 14.96
N PHE A 44 10.46 -12.32 14.22
CA PHE A 44 10.77 -11.30 13.23
C PHE A 44 9.77 -11.30 12.06
N ILE A 45 9.48 -12.45 11.45
CA ILE A 45 8.47 -12.58 10.38
C ILE A 45 7.10 -12.10 10.87
N VAL A 46 6.69 -12.51 12.07
CA VAL A 46 5.43 -12.10 12.71
C VAL A 46 5.38 -10.59 12.88
N PHE A 47 6.45 -9.99 13.40
CA PHE A 47 6.53 -8.54 13.59
C PHE A 47 6.37 -7.79 12.26
N VAL A 48 7.16 -8.18 11.26
CA VAL A 48 7.16 -7.50 9.97
C VAL A 48 5.80 -7.66 9.28
N THR A 49 5.20 -8.86 9.31
CA THR A 49 3.86 -9.08 8.72
C THR A 49 2.75 -8.32 9.41
N ILE A 50 2.77 -8.18 10.74
CA ILE A 50 1.80 -7.35 11.47
C ILE A 50 1.88 -5.89 11.02
N VAL A 51 3.09 -5.34 10.93
CA VAL A 51 3.28 -3.96 10.48
C VAL A 51 2.73 -3.80 9.05
N ASN A 52 3.00 -4.76 8.18
CA ASN A 52 2.48 -4.76 6.81
C ASN A 52 0.95 -4.80 6.76
N ILE A 53 0.31 -5.64 7.59
CA ILE A 53 -1.14 -5.69 7.74
C ILE A 53 -1.70 -4.32 8.15
N ILE A 54 -1.09 -3.65 9.13
CA ILE A 54 -1.54 -2.34 9.62
C ILE A 54 -1.50 -1.29 8.49
N PHE A 55 -0.41 -1.22 7.74
CA PHE A 55 -0.29 -0.28 6.61
C PHE A 55 -1.30 -0.60 5.50
N ASN A 56 -1.50 -1.88 5.17
CA ASN A 56 -2.48 -2.28 4.16
C ASN A 56 -3.92 -1.92 4.56
N ILE A 57 -4.30 -2.11 5.84
CA ILE A 57 -5.59 -1.65 6.36
C ILE A 57 -5.70 -0.12 6.22
N TYR A 58 -4.64 0.62 6.59
CA TYR A 58 -4.63 2.07 6.47
C TYR A 58 -4.90 2.51 5.02
N PHE A 59 -4.16 1.95 4.04
CA PHE A 59 -4.33 2.29 2.64
C PHE A 59 -5.69 1.89 2.09
N LEU A 60 -6.25 0.74 2.50
CA LEU A 60 -7.63 0.36 2.16
C LEU A 60 -8.64 1.39 2.67
N VAL A 61 -8.53 1.82 3.92
CA VAL A 61 -9.43 2.81 4.52
C VAL A 61 -9.32 4.16 3.80
N GLU A 62 -8.12 4.59 3.43
CA GLU A 62 -7.91 5.82 2.67
C GLU A 62 -8.51 5.71 1.26
N ALA A 63 -8.34 4.57 0.59
CA ALA A 63 -8.90 4.33 -0.74
C ALA A 63 -10.44 4.36 -0.73
N LEU A 64 -11.07 3.81 0.30
CA LEU A 64 -12.53 3.86 0.48
C LEU A 64 -13.03 5.29 0.76
N LYS A 65 -12.23 6.12 1.43
CA LYS A 65 -12.54 7.54 1.69
C LYS A 65 -12.24 8.44 0.49
N PHE A 66 -11.44 7.98 -0.46
CA PHE A 66 -10.93 8.76 -1.59
C PHE A 66 -12.03 9.53 -2.34
N GLU A 67 -13.12 8.84 -2.73
CA GLU A 67 -14.22 9.47 -3.46
C GLU A 67 -14.86 10.64 -2.69
N LYS A 68 -14.96 10.53 -1.37
CA LYS A 68 -15.51 11.61 -0.52
C LYS A 68 -14.56 12.80 -0.45
N VAL A 69 -13.25 12.56 -0.35
CA VAL A 69 -12.24 13.61 -0.26
C VAL A 69 -12.18 14.44 -1.54
N PHE A 70 -12.28 13.81 -2.71
CA PHE A 70 -12.17 14.51 -4.00
C PHE A 70 -13.41 15.35 -4.36
N ARG A 71 -14.55 15.09 -3.70
CA ARG A 71 -15.73 15.97 -3.72
C ARG A 71 -15.55 17.25 -2.90
N LEU A 72 -14.60 17.30 -1.97
CA LEU A 72 -14.37 18.45 -1.10
C LEU A 72 -13.50 19.53 -1.78
N GLU A 73 -13.43 20.71 -1.19
CA GLU A 73 -12.55 21.79 -1.68
C GLU A 73 -11.08 21.35 -1.81
N TYR A 74 -10.36 22.02 -2.72
CA TYR A 74 -8.95 21.77 -3.03
C TYR A 74 -8.04 21.71 -1.80
N LYS A 75 -8.31 22.50 -0.76
CA LYS A 75 -7.55 22.48 0.50
C LYS A 75 -7.57 21.11 1.18
N HIS A 76 -8.69 20.39 1.10
CA HIS A 76 -8.86 19.07 1.71
C HIS A 76 -8.16 17.99 0.89
N ILE A 77 -8.20 18.09 -0.43
CA ILE A 77 -7.47 17.20 -1.34
C ILE A 77 -5.95 17.33 -1.12
N HIS A 78 -5.45 18.56 -1.02
CA HIS A 78 -4.03 18.79 -0.75
C HIS A 78 -3.61 18.28 0.64
N LYS A 79 -4.45 18.46 1.66
CA LYS A 79 -4.22 17.89 3.01
C LYS A 79 -4.19 16.36 2.99
N PHE A 80 -5.05 15.74 2.19
CA PHE A 80 -5.06 14.30 1.97
C PHE A 80 -3.75 13.81 1.33
N GLY A 81 -3.30 14.45 0.25
CA GLY A 81 -2.03 14.13 -0.42
C GLY A 81 -0.83 14.23 0.54
N LYS A 82 -0.79 15.25 1.39
CA LYS A 82 0.25 15.38 2.42
C LYS A 82 0.23 14.24 3.44
N ARG A 83 -0.97 13.86 3.92
CA ARG A 83 -1.12 12.77 4.89
C ARG A 83 -0.66 11.44 4.29
N ILE A 84 -1.13 11.10 3.09
CA ILE A 84 -0.68 9.89 2.40
C ILE A 84 0.83 9.94 2.19
N GLY A 85 1.38 11.08 1.75
CA GLY A 85 2.83 11.24 1.57
C GLY A 85 3.64 10.93 2.83
N ILE A 86 3.21 11.41 3.99
CA ILE A 86 3.87 11.13 5.27
C ILE A 86 3.80 9.63 5.59
N VAL A 87 2.62 9.02 5.47
CA VAL A 87 2.45 7.60 5.80
C VAL A 87 3.21 6.70 4.83
N THR A 88 3.20 6.98 3.54
CA THR A 88 4.00 6.28 2.53
C THR A 88 5.51 6.41 2.81
N SER A 89 5.96 7.58 3.29
CA SER A 89 7.35 7.77 3.69
C SER A 89 7.74 6.92 4.91
N LEU A 90 6.81 6.69 5.83
CA LEU A 90 7.02 5.77 6.96
C LEU A 90 6.92 4.29 6.56
N TYR A 91 6.12 3.99 5.53
CA TYR A 91 5.99 2.64 4.98
C TYR A 91 7.24 2.21 4.20
N LEU A 92 7.92 3.14 3.52
CA LEU A 92 9.08 2.83 2.70
C LEU A 92 10.23 2.13 3.48
N PRO A 93 10.68 2.60 4.66
CA PRO A 93 11.63 1.86 5.49
C PRO A 93 11.17 0.45 5.86
N HIS A 94 9.87 0.26 6.06
CA HIS A 94 9.32 -1.05 6.39
C HIS A 94 9.48 -2.04 5.21
N VAL A 95 9.27 -1.60 3.97
CA VAL A 95 9.50 -2.42 2.77
C VAL A 95 10.96 -2.89 2.68
N PHE A 96 11.93 -2.05 3.04
CA PHE A 96 13.34 -2.44 3.12
C PHE A 96 13.62 -3.43 4.26
N ILE A 97 12.93 -3.31 5.39
CA ILE A 97 13.02 -4.30 6.47
C ILE A 97 12.37 -5.62 6.03
N PHE A 98 11.24 -5.58 5.31
CA PHE A 98 10.58 -6.78 4.78
C PHE A 98 11.48 -7.51 3.78
N SER A 99 12.21 -6.81 2.91
CA SER A 99 13.12 -7.44 1.95
C SER A 99 14.28 -8.18 2.62
N SER A 100 14.64 -7.85 3.86
CA SER A 100 15.66 -8.57 4.61
C SER A 100 15.30 -10.05 4.87
N LEU A 101 14.01 -10.40 4.79
CA LEU A 101 13.55 -11.79 4.91
C LEU A 101 14.07 -12.70 3.79
N LEU A 102 14.50 -12.15 2.65
CA LEU A 102 15.12 -12.93 1.57
C LEU A 102 16.49 -13.50 1.94
N PHE A 103 17.13 -12.99 3.00
CA PHE A 103 18.43 -13.47 3.48
C PHE A 103 18.31 -14.54 4.57
N LEU A 104 17.09 -14.86 5.02
CA LEU A 104 16.84 -15.96 5.94
C LEU A 104 16.73 -17.27 5.15
N ASP A 105 17.18 -18.37 5.75
CA ASP A 105 17.07 -19.71 5.15
C ASP A 105 15.65 -20.25 5.29
N LEU A 106 14.75 -19.72 4.46
CA LEU A 106 13.33 -20.03 4.47
C LEU A 106 12.99 -21.10 3.43
N HIS A 107 11.95 -21.87 3.73
CA HIS A 107 11.40 -22.81 2.75
C HIS A 107 11.00 -22.10 1.44
N ASN A 108 11.27 -22.74 0.29
CA ASN A 108 11.05 -22.17 -1.05
C ASN A 108 9.67 -21.53 -1.25
N LEU A 109 8.62 -22.12 -0.68
CA LEU A 109 7.26 -21.55 -0.76
C LEU A 109 7.16 -20.18 -0.07
N LEU A 110 7.80 -20.02 1.09
CA LEU A 110 7.85 -18.76 1.81
C LEU A 110 8.68 -17.71 1.06
N VAL A 111 9.82 -18.11 0.50
CA VAL A 111 10.64 -17.25 -0.35
C VAL A 111 9.85 -16.75 -1.57
N MET A 112 9.06 -17.62 -2.20
CA MET A 112 8.18 -17.23 -3.31
C MET A 112 7.11 -16.23 -2.87
N ILE A 113 6.48 -16.42 -1.70
CA ILE A 113 5.51 -15.46 -1.15
C ILE A 113 6.18 -14.11 -0.89
N ILE A 114 7.38 -14.08 -0.31
CA ILE A 114 8.14 -12.85 -0.06
C ILE A 114 8.42 -12.11 -1.37
N TRP A 115 8.88 -12.81 -2.41
CA TRP A 115 9.11 -12.20 -3.73
C TRP A 115 7.85 -11.59 -4.32
N LEU A 116 6.73 -12.31 -4.28
CA LEU A 116 5.44 -11.79 -4.77
C LEU A 116 4.99 -10.57 -3.97
N SER A 117 5.11 -10.61 -2.65
CA SER A 117 4.82 -9.46 -1.78
C SER A 117 5.68 -8.25 -2.13
N LEU A 118 6.99 -8.42 -2.33
CA LEU A 118 7.89 -7.32 -2.71
C LEU A 118 7.53 -6.69 -4.05
N ILE A 119 7.16 -7.49 -5.06
CA ILE A 119 6.70 -6.98 -6.35
C ILE A 119 5.43 -6.16 -6.17
N LEU A 120 4.46 -6.67 -5.41
CA LEU A 120 3.20 -5.98 -5.13
C LEU A 120 3.41 -4.69 -4.32
N GLU A 121 4.32 -4.71 -3.35
CA GLU A 121 4.72 -3.53 -2.57
C GLU A 121 5.37 -2.46 -3.45
N ALA A 122 6.26 -2.85 -4.36
CA ALA A 122 6.86 -1.94 -5.33
C ALA A 122 5.79 -1.29 -6.23
N LEU A 123 4.81 -2.06 -6.70
CA LEU A 123 3.68 -1.54 -7.46
C LEU A 123 2.82 -0.57 -6.62
N LEU A 124 2.54 -0.92 -5.36
CA LEU A 124 1.77 -0.07 -4.44
C LEU A 124 2.48 1.26 -4.20
N LEU A 125 3.79 1.22 -3.89
CA LEU A 125 4.62 2.40 -3.74
C LEU A 125 4.65 3.25 -5.02
N GLY A 126 4.74 2.62 -6.19
CA GLY A 126 4.70 3.32 -7.47
C GLY A 126 3.40 4.11 -7.68
N ILE A 127 2.25 3.50 -7.39
CA ILE A 127 0.95 4.18 -7.48
C ILE A 127 0.85 5.32 -6.46
N LEU A 128 1.26 5.08 -5.21
CA LEU A 128 1.24 6.09 -4.15
C LEU A 128 2.14 7.28 -4.47
N PHE A 129 3.39 7.06 -4.87
CA PHE A 129 4.33 8.13 -5.20
C PHE A 129 3.87 8.96 -6.39
N LYS A 130 3.31 8.31 -7.43
CA LYS A 130 2.72 9.02 -8.56
C LYS A 130 1.61 9.97 -8.11
N GLU A 131 0.69 9.50 -7.27
CA GLU A 131 -0.41 10.35 -6.78
C GLU A 131 0.09 11.47 -5.86
N ILE A 132 1.04 11.18 -4.97
CA ILE A 132 1.68 12.20 -4.12
C ILE A 132 2.33 13.27 -5.00
N TYR A 133 3.02 12.86 -6.07
CA TYR A 133 3.61 13.78 -7.05
C TYR A 133 2.55 14.66 -7.72
N ASP A 134 1.49 14.04 -8.26
CA ASP A 134 0.40 14.73 -8.95
C ASP A 134 -0.31 15.74 -8.01
N LEU A 135 -0.52 15.39 -6.74
CA LEU A 135 -1.26 16.21 -5.77
C LEU A 135 -0.42 17.30 -5.08
N LEU A 136 0.89 17.11 -4.93
CA LEU A 136 1.74 18.04 -4.17
C LEU A 136 2.69 18.85 -5.05
N PHE A 137 3.24 18.25 -6.10
CA PHE A 137 4.37 18.81 -6.85
C PHE A 137 4.00 19.30 -8.26
N LYS A 138 2.92 18.79 -8.85
CA LYS A 138 2.42 19.28 -10.15
C LYS A 138 2.01 20.75 -10.08
N LYS A 139 2.19 21.51 -11.16
CA LYS A 139 1.80 22.94 -11.23
C LYS A 139 0.32 23.12 -10.86
N GLU A 140 0.00 24.17 -10.12
CA GLU A 140 -1.34 24.37 -9.56
C GLU A 140 -2.43 24.47 -10.64
N ALA A 141 -2.14 25.11 -11.77
CA ALA A 141 -3.07 25.22 -12.91
C ALA A 141 -3.38 23.85 -13.54
N GLU A 142 -2.36 23.03 -13.77
CA GLU A 142 -2.52 21.68 -14.33
C GLU A 142 -3.24 20.75 -13.35
N ARG A 143 -2.91 20.85 -12.05
CA ARG A 143 -3.58 20.12 -10.98
C ARG A 143 -5.07 20.44 -10.94
N LYS A 144 -5.43 21.73 -10.87
CA LYS A 144 -6.84 22.19 -10.88
C LYS A 144 -7.59 21.68 -12.10
N SER A 145 -6.99 21.78 -13.29
CA SER A 145 -7.59 21.26 -14.52
C SER A 145 -7.86 19.76 -14.45
N GLU A 146 -6.90 18.95 -13.99
CA GLU A 146 -7.06 17.50 -13.85
C GLU A 146 -8.12 17.13 -12.79
N ILE A 147 -8.16 17.85 -11.66
CA ILE A 147 -9.19 17.64 -10.64
C ILE A 147 -10.59 17.91 -11.22
N ASP A 148 -10.77 19.06 -11.88
CA ASP A 148 -12.06 19.46 -12.43
C ASP A 148 -12.52 18.52 -13.55
N GLN A 149 -11.61 18.06 -14.42
CA GLN A 149 -11.93 17.05 -15.44
C GLN A 149 -12.45 15.76 -14.82
N ASN A 150 -11.74 15.23 -13.81
CA ASN A 150 -12.19 14.01 -13.16
C ASN A 150 -13.50 14.20 -12.38
N ARG A 151 -13.74 15.37 -11.78
CA ARG A 151 -15.04 15.68 -11.13
C ARG A 151 -16.19 15.63 -12.12
N LYS A 152 -16.03 16.25 -13.29
CA LYS A 152 -17.05 16.21 -14.35
C LYS A 152 -17.33 14.79 -14.83
N ILE A 153 -16.30 13.97 -15.01
CA ILE A 153 -16.45 12.60 -15.51
C ILE A 153 -17.15 11.70 -14.47
N TYR A 154 -16.81 11.83 -13.20
CA TYR A 154 -17.16 10.84 -12.17
C TYR A 154 -18.18 11.28 -11.12
N LEU A 155 -18.45 12.59 -10.99
CA LEU A 155 -19.36 13.13 -9.98
C LEU A 155 -20.60 13.78 -10.58
N GLU A 156 -20.52 14.39 -11.76
CA GLU A 156 -21.68 15.01 -12.43
C GLU A 156 -22.57 13.98 -13.16
N ARG A 157 -22.12 12.72 -13.29
CA ARG A 157 -22.89 11.62 -13.90
C ARG A 157 -23.72 10.78 -12.90
N LYS A 158 -23.86 11.22 -11.65
CA LYS A 158 -24.68 10.60 -10.61
C LYS A 158 -25.66 11.61 -10.05
#